data_AF-I3UHQ0-F1
#
_entry.id   AF-I3UHQ0-F1
#
_cell.length_a   1.000
_cell.length_b   1.000
_cell.length_c   1.000
_cell.angle_alpha   90.00
_cell.angle_beta   90.00
_cell.angle_gamma   90.00
#
_symmetry.space_group_name_H-M   'P 1'
#
loop_
_entity.id
_entity.type
_entity.pdbx_description
1 polymer ?
#
loop_
_entity_poly.entity_id
_entity_poly.type
_entity_poly.pdbx_seq_one_letter_code
_entity_poly.pdbx_strand_id
1 'polypeptide(L)'
;MLAFELTISEQIALAPGLSTASQWIRWLQAGDAQEKEHSRAQNPQEPPVLDFLPAMQRRRLSALSRLVFAAAWPILKQHPQCPVVFSSRNGEINRSFQLLIELAKGNGVSPTSFGLSVHNAIAGQLAIHHAITPNSRPFQPTATAWKTPCWMPG
;
A
#
# COMPACT_ATOMS: atom_id res chain seq x y z
N MET A 1 -19.10 14.64 -24.90
CA MET A 1 -19.04 14.18 -23.50
C MET A 1 -18.70 12.69 -23.56
N LEU A 2 -17.53 12.27 -23.10
CA LEU A 2 -17.16 10.85 -23.09
C LEU A 2 -17.85 10.20 -21.89
N ALA A 3 -18.76 9.27 -22.15
CA ALA A 3 -19.32 8.39 -21.14
C ALA A 3 -18.47 7.12 -21.08
N PHE A 4 -18.07 6.72 -19.88
CA PHE A 4 -17.42 5.43 -19.64
C PHE A 4 -18.08 4.75 -18.45
N GLU A 5 -18.00 3.43 -18.43
CA GLU A 5 -18.48 2.58 -17.35
C GLU A 5 -17.28 1.90 -16.68
N LEU A 6 -17.32 1.76 -15.36
CA LEU A 6 -16.32 1.04 -14.58
C LEU A 6 -17.02 -0.05 -13.76
N THR A 7 -16.53 -1.27 -13.89
CA THR A 7 -17.00 -2.42 -13.11
C THR A 7 -15.88 -2.94 -12.22
N ILE A 8 -16.20 -3.27 -10.96
CA ILE A 8 -15.26 -3.91 -10.03
C ILE A 8 -15.51 -5.42 -10.08
N SER A 9 -14.62 -6.16 -10.75
CA SER A 9 -14.73 -7.63 -10.86
C SER A 9 -14.31 -8.34 -9.57
N GLU A 10 -13.27 -7.83 -8.90
CA GLU A 10 -12.70 -8.43 -7.68
C GLU A 10 -12.23 -7.33 -6.72
N GLN A 11 -12.32 -7.60 -5.42
CA GLN A 11 -11.84 -6.68 -4.38
C GLN A 11 -11.25 -7.44 -3.19
N ILE A 12 -10.15 -6.92 -2.64
CA ILE A 12 -9.58 -7.36 -1.37
C ILE A 12 -9.27 -6.10 -0.55
N ALA A 13 -9.90 -5.99 0.61
CA ALA A 13 -9.73 -4.85 1.52
C ALA A 13 -9.12 -5.33 2.85
N LEU A 14 -8.01 -4.71 3.24
CA LEU A 14 -7.28 -5.05 4.46
C LEU A 14 -6.97 -3.79 5.26
N ALA A 15 -7.25 -3.84 6.55
CA ALA A 15 -6.78 -2.90 7.55
C ALA A 15 -6.44 -3.65 8.85
N PRO A 16 -5.65 -3.07 9.77
CA PRO A 16 -5.43 -3.68 11.08
C PRO A 16 -6.77 -3.93 11.78
N GLY A 17 -7.03 -5.20 12.14
CA GLY A 17 -8.29 -5.65 12.72
C GLY A 17 -9.45 -5.84 11.74
N LEU A 18 -9.28 -5.60 10.43
CA LEU A 18 -10.30 -5.78 9.39
C LEU A 18 -9.67 -6.47 8.16
N SER A 19 -9.69 -7.79 8.15
CA SER A 19 -9.15 -8.61 7.06
C SER A 19 -10.18 -9.51 6.38
N THR A 20 -11.37 -9.67 6.96
CA THR A 20 -12.45 -10.51 6.41
C THR A 20 -13.71 -9.70 6.09
N ALA A 21 -14.53 -10.23 5.17
CA ALA A 21 -15.82 -9.62 4.82
C ALA A 21 -16.72 -9.45 6.06
N SER A 22 -16.76 -10.43 6.97
CA SER A 22 -17.58 -10.35 8.19
C SER A 22 -17.09 -9.26 9.15
N GLN A 23 -15.78 -9.04 9.28
CA GLN A 23 -15.22 -7.94 10.06
C GLN A 23 -15.58 -6.58 9.46
N TRP A 24 -15.46 -6.43 8.14
CA TRP A 24 -15.86 -5.21 7.44
C TRP A 24 -17.36 -4.93 7.55
N ILE A 25 -18.22 -5.94 7.42
CA ILE A 25 -19.67 -5.80 7.58
C ILE A 25 -20.01 -5.32 9.00
N ARG A 26 -19.43 -5.94 10.03
CA ARG A 26 -19.64 -5.51 11.43
C ARG A 26 -19.18 -4.07 11.64
N TRP A 27 -18.01 -3.70 11.13
CA TRP A 27 -17.50 -2.34 11.22
C TRP A 27 -18.39 -1.32 10.48
N LEU A 28 -18.97 -1.70 9.34
CA LEU A 28 -19.92 -0.84 8.60
C LEU A 28 -21.26 -0.67 9.34
N GLN A 29 -21.69 -1.69 10.07
CA GLN A 29 -22.94 -1.69 10.84
C GLN A 29 -22.84 -0.96 12.19
N ALA A 30 -21.63 -0.79 12.72
CA ALA A 30 -21.40 0.00 13.94
C ALA A 30 -21.83 1.46 13.71
N GLY A 31 -22.48 2.05 14.72
CA GLY A 31 -23.13 3.35 14.62
C GLY A 31 -22.12 4.49 14.55
N ASP A 32 -21.44 4.76 15.67
CA ASP A 32 -20.52 5.87 15.80
C ASP A 32 -19.04 5.49 15.60
N ALA A 33 -18.16 6.50 15.58
CA ALA A 33 -16.73 6.30 15.39
C ALA A 33 -16.05 5.54 16.54
N GLN A 34 -16.55 5.65 17.77
CA GLN A 34 -15.99 4.96 18.93
C GLN A 34 -16.31 3.46 18.88
N GLU A 35 -17.54 3.11 18.53
CA GLU A 35 -17.97 1.73 18.35
C GLU A 35 -17.23 1.05 17.19
N LYS A 36 -17.00 1.78 16.10
CA LYS A 36 -16.16 1.35 14.98
C LYS A 36 -14.73 1.04 15.40
N GLU A 37 -14.12 1.92 16.18
CA GLU A 37 -12.76 1.72 16.67
C GLU A 37 -12.70 0.57 17.69
N HIS A 38 -13.69 0.47 18.58
CA HIS A 38 -13.75 -0.60 19.58
C HIS A 38 -13.88 -1.98 18.92
N SER A 39 -14.83 -2.14 17.98
CA SER A 39 -15.03 -3.40 17.25
C SER A 39 -13.80 -3.78 16.41
N ARG A 40 -13.12 -2.81 15.81
CA ARG A 40 -11.86 -3.02 15.08
C ARG A 40 -10.76 -3.48 16.02
N ALA A 41 -10.57 -2.80 17.16
CA ALA A 41 -9.49 -3.05 18.11
C ALA A 41 -9.58 -4.42 18.80
N GLN A 42 -10.79 -4.98 18.94
CA GLN A 42 -11.01 -6.33 19.48
C GLN A 42 -10.51 -7.45 18.55
N ASN A 43 -10.37 -7.19 17.25
CA ASN A 43 -9.84 -8.18 16.31
C ASN A 43 -8.30 -8.25 16.39
N PRO A 44 -7.66 -9.34 15.93
CA PRO A 44 -6.21 -9.40 15.81
C PRO A 44 -5.66 -8.27 14.94
N GLN A 45 -4.69 -7.52 15.48
CA GLN A 45 -4.05 -6.38 14.81
C GLN A 45 -2.73 -6.76 14.12
N GLU A 46 -2.47 -8.05 13.97
CA GLU A 46 -1.21 -8.55 13.44
C GLU A 46 -1.06 -8.16 11.95
N PRO A 47 0.17 -7.82 11.53
CA PRO A 47 0.43 -7.56 10.13
C PRO A 47 0.13 -8.83 9.30
N PRO A 48 -0.35 -8.68 8.05
CA PRO A 48 -0.66 -9.84 7.23
C PRO A 48 0.59 -10.68 6.97
N VAL A 49 0.38 -12.00 6.95
CA VAL A 49 1.43 -12.97 6.65
C VAL A 49 1.72 -12.95 5.15
N LEU A 50 2.99 -12.76 4.78
CA LEU A 50 3.45 -12.64 3.39
C LEU A 50 4.39 -13.78 3.00
N ASP A 51 4.01 -15.03 3.26
CA ASP A 51 4.90 -16.20 3.06
C ASP A 51 5.28 -16.46 1.60
N PHE A 52 4.54 -15.87 0.66
CA PHE A 52 4.91 -15.85 -0.76
C PHE A 52 6.18 -15.02 -1.05
N LEU A 53 6.66 -14.23 -0.08
CA LEU A 53 7.92 -13.48 -0.19
C LEU A 53 9.04 -14.14 0.65
N PRO A 54 10.28 -14.19 0.13
CA PRO A 54 11.48 -14.46 0.92
C PRO A 54 11.57 -13.61 2.19
N ALA A 55 12.06 -14.18 3.29
CA ALA A 55 12.09 -13.54 4.60
C ALA A 55 12.81 -12.17 4.61
N MET A 56 13.93 -12.04 3.87
CA MET A 56 14.66 -10.78 3.76
C MET A 56 13.89 -9.68 3.05
N GLN A 57 13.05 -10.04 2.07
CA GLN A 57 12.20 -9.08 1.36
C GLN A 57 11.08 -8.59 2.29
N ARG A 58 10.45 -9.50 3.03
CA ARG A 58 9.44 -9.17 4.05
C ARG A 58 9.94 -8.18 5.11
N ARG A 59 11.19 -8.32 5.56
CA ARG A 59 11.80 -7.43 6.57
C ARG A 59 11.97 -5.99 6.10
N ARG A 60 12.02 -5.74 4.79
CA ARG A 60 12.21 -4.40 4.21
C ARG A 60 10.90 -3.64 3.99
N LEU A 61 9.75 -4.34 4.03
CA LEU A 61 8.44 -3.74 3.83
C LEU A 61 7.95 -3.00 5.08
N SER A 62 7.36 -1.82 4.88
CA SER A 62 6.64 -1.09 5.92
C SER A 62 5.31 -1.78 6.26
N ALA A 63 4.64 -1.34 7.32
CA ALA A 63 3.30 -1.84 7.67
C ALA A 63 2.28 -1.59 6.53
N LEU A 64 2.31 -0.40 5.91
CA LEU A 64 1.46 -0.08 4.76
C LEU A 64 1.79 -0.96 3.55
N SER A 65 3.09 -1.10 3.24
CA SER A 65 3.54 -1.96 2.15
C SER A 65 3.05 -3.39 2.35
N ARG A 66 3.06 -3.91 3.58
CA ARG A 66 2.57 -5.26 3.88
C ARG A 66 1.09 -5.44 3.58
N LEU A 67 0.25 -4.47 3.96
CA LEU A 67 -1.18 -4.48 3.64
C LEU A 67 -1.43 -4.43 2.13
N VAL A 68 -0.71 -3.57 1.41
CA VAL A 68 -0.82 -3.45 -0.04
C VAL A 68 -0.43 -4.76 -0.72
N PHE A 69 0.67 -5.39 -0.30
CA PHE A 69 1.10 -6.68 -0.85
C PHE A 69 0.10 -7.78 -0.57
N ALA A 70 -0.40 -7.89 0.66
CA ALA A 70 -1.39 -8.90 1.02
C ALA A 70 -2.70 -8.76 0.22
N ALA A 71 -3.13 -7.53 -0.06
CA ALA A 71 -4.35 -7.28 -0.82
C ALA A 71 -4.16 -7.46 -2.33
N ALA A 72 -3.07 -6.96 -2.89
CA ALA A 72 -2.85 -6.96 -4.34
C ALA A 72 -2.36 -8.32 -4.87
N TRP A 73 -1.53 -9.03 -4.10
CA TRP A 73 -0.85 -10.23 -4.60
C TRP A 73 -1.79 -11.35 -5.08
N PRO A 74 -2.90 -11.69 -4.38
CA PRO A 74 -3.82 -12.72 -4.84
C PRO A 74 -4.45 -12.38 -6.21
N ILE A 75 -4.83 -11.12 -6.41
CA ILE A 75 -5.42 -10.62 -7.68
C ILE A 75 -4.36 -10.63 -8.78
N LEU A 76 -3.17 -10.09 -8.51
CA LEU A 76 -2.08 -10.03 -9.49
C LEU A 76 -1.55 -11.42 -9.88
N LYS A 77 -1.68 -12.42 -9.01
CA LYS A 77 -1.34 -13.81 -9.35
C LYS A 77 -2.29 -14.39 -10.39
N GLN A 78 -3.58 -14.02 -10.34
CA GLN A 78 -4.58 -14.44 -11.31
C GLN A 78 -4.52 -13.61 -12.61
N HIS A 79 -4.18 -12.33 -12.48
CA HIS A 79 -4.15 -11.37 -13.58
C HIS A 79 -2.73 -10.76 -13.74
N PRO A 80 -1.73 -11.54 -14.15
CA PRO A 80 -0.32 -11.12 -14.13
C PRO A 80 0.02 -9.98 -15.10
N GLN A 81 -0.85 -9.67 -16.05
CA GLN A 81 -0.67 -8.60 -17.04
C GLN A 81 -1.51 -7.36 -16.74
N CYS A 82 -2.22 -7.32 -15.60
CA CYS A 82 -3.09 -6.20 -15.25
C CYS A 82 -2.26 -4.95 -14.92
N PRO A 83 -2.55 -3.79 -15.55
CA PRO A 83 -1.88 -2.54 -15.18
C PRO A 83 -2.25 -2.15 -13.75
N VAL A 84 -1.23 -1.79 -12.95
CA VAL A 84 -1.43 -1.39 -11.56
C VAL A 84 -1.41 0.12 -11.43
N VAL A 85 -2.48 0.68 -10.87
CA VAL A 85 -2.54 2.07 -10.41
C VAL A 85 -2.51 2.07 -8.89
N PHE A 86 -1.47 2.66 -8.32
CA PHE A 86 -1.36 2.84 -6.87
C PHE A 86 -1.67 4.28 -6.49
N SER A 87 -2.55 4.44 -5.50
CA SER A 87 -2.90 5.74 -4.94
C SER A 87 -2.81 5.72 -3.42
N SER A 88 -2.24 6.76 -2.85
CA SER A 88 -2.13 6.94 -1.40
C SER A 88 -2.00 8.43 -1.10
N ARG A 89 -2.63 8.91 -0.02
CA ARG A 89 -2.49 10.31 0.41
C ARG A 89 -1.10 10.60 0.99
N ASN A 90 -0.57 9.65 1.77
CA ASN A 90 0.63 9.87 2.59
C ASN A 90 1.82 9.00 2.17
N GLY A 91 1.63 7.94 1.38
CA GLY A 91 2.71 7.05 0.97
C GLY A 91 3.55 6.55 2.16
N GLU A 92 4.87 6.53 2.00
CA GLU A 92 5.84 6.17 3.05
C GLU A 92 6.19 7.37 3.96
N ILE A 93 5.17 8.07 4.48
CA ILE A 93 5.34 9.28 5.31
C ILE A 93 6.27 9.05 6.51
N ASN A 94 6.20 7.88 7.14
CA ASN A 94 7.05 7.55 8.27
C ASN A 94 8.54 7.54 7.89
N ARG A 95 8.89 7.01 6.71
CA ARG A 95 10.29 7.03 6.22
C ARG A 95 10.72 8.44 5.86
N SER A 96 9.85 9.18 5.17
CA SER A 96 10.11 10.58 4.82
C SER A 96 10.39 11.42 6.07
N PHE A 97 9.58 11.25 7.11
CA PHE A 97 9.76 11.96 8.38
C PHE A 97 11.07 11.57 9.08
N GLN A 98 11.42 10.28 9.13
CA GLN A 98 12.70 9.83 9.69
C GLN A 98 13.90 10.39 8.94
N LEU A 99 13.84 10.49 7.61
CA LEU A 99 14.91 11.12 6.83
C LEU A 99 15.07 12.60 7.19
N LEU A 100 13.97 13.33 7.35
CA LEU A 100 14.01 14.73 7.77
C LEU A 100 14.64 14.90 9.16
N ILE A 101 14.33 13.99 10.10
CA ILE A 101 14.96 13.99 11.43
C ILE A 101 16.47 13.78 11.32
N GLU A 102 16.92 12.81 10.53
CA GLU A 102 18.35 12.52 10.37
C GLU A 102 19.10 13.69 9.73
N LEU A 103 18.52 14.32 8.70
CA LEU A 103 19.07 15.53 8.11
C LEU A 103 19.15 16.68 9.12
N ALA A 104 18.10 16.88 9.93
CA ALA A 104 18.07 17.93 10.96
C ALA A 104 19.15 17.73 12.04
N LYS A 105 19.55 16.48 12.31
CA LYS A 105 20.65 16.14 13.23
C LYS A 105 22.05 16.28 12.61
N GLY A 106 22.15 16.61 11.32
CA GLY A 106 23.42 16.63 10.59
C GLY A 106 23.93 15.25 10.20
N ASN A 107 23.11 14.21 10.31
CA ASN A 107 23.48 12.85 9.89
C ASN A 107 23.31 12.69 8.38
N GLY A 108 24.13 11.82 7.79
CA GLY A 108 23.95 11.41 6.39
C GLY A 108 22.70 10.56 6.20
N VAL A 109 22.05 10.69 5.04
CA VAL A 109 20.92 9.84 4.65
C VAL A 109 21.35 8.68 3.78
N SER A 110 20.85 7.48 4.06
CA SER A 110 21.10 6.30 3.22
C SER A 110 20.40 6.45 1.86
N PRO A 111 21.10 6.22 0.72
CA PRO A 111 20.47 6.20 -0.60
C PRO A 111 19.28 5.25 -0.69
N THR A 112 19.38 4.08 -0.05
CA THR A 112 18.29 3.11 0.01
C THR A 112 17.10 3.66 0.78
N SER A 113 17.32 4.29 1.93
CA SER A 113 16.22 4.84 2.74
C SER A 113 15.47 5.94 2.00
N PHE A 114 16.20 6.82 1.29
CA PHE A 114 15.64 7.83 0.41
C PHE A 114 14.84 7.22 -0.76
N GLY A 115 15.39 6.20 -1.43
CA GLY A 115 14.67 5.50 -2.50
C GLY A 115 13.39 4.80 -2.02
N LEU A 116 13.30 4.46 -0.73
CA LEU A 116 12.11 3.87 -0.12
C LEU A 116 11.12 4.89 0.43
N SER A 117 11.45 6.17 0.49
CA SER A 117 10.56 7.20 1.06
C SER A 117 9.62 7.83 0.03
N VAL A 118 9.93 7.70 -1.26
CA VAL A 118 9.10 8.23 -2.35
C VAL A 118 7.76 7.51 -2.44
N HIS A 119 6.71 8.23 -2.86
CA HIS A 119 5.34 7.71 -2.89
C HIS A 119 5.18 6.43 -3.72
N ASN A 120 5.86 6.36 -4.86
CA ASN A 120 5.82 5.22 -5.77
C ASN A 120 6.69 4.03 -5.30
N ALA A 121 7.41 4.13 -4.18
CA ALA A 121 8.26 3.05 -3.69
C ALA A 121 7.47 1.75 -3.47
N ILE A 122 6.25 1.83 -2.92
CA ILE A 122 5.40 0.66 -2.66
C ILE A 122 5.01 -0.03 -3.97
N ALA A 123 4.54 0.75 -4.96
CA ALA A 123 4.18 0.22 -6.27
C ALA A 123 5.40 -0.35 -7.01
N GLY A 124 6.55 0.31 -6.92
CA GLY A 124 7.80 -0.16 -7.50
C GLY A 124 8.29 -1.46 -6.84
N GLN A 125 8.20 -1.59 -5.52
CA GLN A 125 8.49 -2.85 -4.85
C GLN A 125 7.53 -3.95 -5.32
N LEU A 126 6.22 -3.69 -5.35
CA LEU A 126 5.23 -4.66 -5.79
C LEU A 126 5.53 -5.14 -7.22
N ALA A 127 5.91 -4.20 -8.11
CA ALA A 127 6.35 -4.48 -9.47
C ALA A 127 7.53 -5.44 -9.52
N ILE A 128 8.60 -5.10 -8.79
CA ILE A 128 9.83 -5.88 -8.77
C ILE A 128 9.56 -7.29 -8.23
N HIS A 129 8.83 -7.40 -7.12
CA HIS A 129 8.52 -8.70 -6.52
C HIS A 129 7.61 -9.55 -7.41
N HIS A 130 6.62 -8.95 -8.06
CA HIS A 130 5.71 -9.67 -8.95
C HIS A 130 6.40 -10.09 -10.25
N ALA A 131 7.25 -9.23 -10.84
CA ALA A 131 8.00 -9.49 -12.08
C ALA A 131 9.09 -10.57 -11.96
N ILE A 132 9.57 -10.86 -10.74
CA ILE A 132 10.58 -11.90 -10.49
C ILE A 132 9.93 -13.31 -10.42
N THR A 133 8.61 -13.40 -10.48
CA THR A 133 7.89 -14.69 -10.55
C THR A 133 8.06 -15.30 -11.95
N PRO A 134 8.30 -16.62 -12.12
CA PRO A 134 8.71 -17.22 -13.41
C PRO A 134 7.78 -17.01 -14.64
N ASN A 135 6.61 -16.40 -14.48
CA ASN A 135 5.58 -16.23 -15.52
C ASN A 135 5.17 -14.76 -15.79
N SER A 136 5.83 -13.76 -15.22
CA SER A 136 5.48 -12.34 -15.41
C SER A 136 6.49 -11.60 -16.29
N ARG A 137 5.99 -10.81 -17.25
CA ARG A 137 6.82 -9.79 -17.91
C ARG A 137 7.09 -8.66 -16.91
N PRO A 138 8.22 -7.93 -17.01
CA PRO A 138 8.51 -6.82 -16.11
C PRO A 138 7.41 -5.75 -16.21
N PHE A 139 6.69 -5.54 -15.11
CA PHE A 139 5.75 -4.43 -14.95
C PHE A 139 6.53 -3.12 -14.90
N GLN A 140 6.20 -2.17 -15.79
CA GLN A 140 6.68 -0.80 -15.71
C GLN A 140 5.65 0.03 -14.93
N PRO A 141 5.92 0.43 -13.68
CA PRO A 141 5.01 1.31 -12.96
C PRO A 141 4.97 2.67 -13.64
N THR A 142 3.88 2.98 -14.33
CA THR A 142 3.56 4.36 -14.71
C THR A 142 3.12 5.09 -13.44
N ALA A 143 4.08 5.71 -12.75
CA ALA A 143 3.79 6.63 -11.66
C ALA A 143 3.22 7.92 -12.25
N THR A 144 1.92 7.95 -12.54
CA THR A 144 1.22 9.20 -12.78
C THR A 144 1.06 9.88 -11.43
N ALA A 145 2.02 10.72 -11.06
CA ALA A 145 1.88 11.61 -9.93
C ALA A 145 0.69 12.54 -10.23
N TRP A 146 -0.47 12.24 -9.64
CA TRP A 146 -1.55 13.21 -9.54
C TRP A 146 -1.01 14.32 -8.64
N LYS A 147 -0.48 15.38 -9.25
CA LYS A 147 -0.29 16.66 -8.55
C LYS A 147 -1.68 17.09 -8.10
N THR A 148 -2.00 16.89 -6.83
CA THR A 148 -3.04 17.70 -6.18
C THR A 148 -2.67 19.16 -6.41
N PRO A 149 -3.51 19.99 -7.03
CA PRO A 149 -3.27 21.42 -7.15
C PRO A 149 -3.57 22.05 -5.79
N CYS A 150 -2.67 21.87 -4.84
CA CYS A 150 -2.64 22.65 -3.61
C CYS A 150 -1.46 23.60 -3.74
N TRP A 151 -1.69 24.88 -3.44
CA TRP A 151 -0.77 26.03 -3.53
C TRP A 151 -0.83 26.82 -4.85
N MET A 152 -1.87 27.64 -4.98
CA MET A 152 -1.74 28.97 -5.57
C MET A 152 -1.71 29.96 -4.39
N PRO A 153 -0.62 30.71 -4.16
CA PRO A 153 -0.65 31.84 -3.24
C PRO A 153 -1.43 32.99 -3.91
N GLY A 154 -2.45 33.48 -3.22
CA GLY A 154 -3.02 34.80 -3.47
C GLY A 154 -2.17 35.89 -2.83
#